data_AF-A0AAU3PI10-F1
#
_entry.id   AF-A0AAU3PI10-F1
#
_cell.length_a   1.000
_cell.length_b   1.000
_cell.length_c   1.000
_cell.angle_alpha   90.00
_cell.angle_beta   90.00
_cell.angle_gamma   90.00
#
_symmetry.space_group_name_H-M   'P 1'
#
loop_
_entity.id
_entity.type
_entity.pdbx_description
1 polymer ?
#
loop_
_entity_poly.entity_id
_entity_poly.type
_entity_poly.pdbx_seq_one_letter_code
_entity_poly.pdbx_strand_id
1 'polypeptide(L)'
;MSSTSERWTVLGGSFLAYMFDALELAILALALPHIREDLGLSLAEGGLLATATLIGIGVSSITLGRIADRYGRKRALMMSLAVFGMFTTAIAAAPGFWTILLLRFLSGLGLGGVWSAVSAYVVETWPQRLRGRATCFALSSSPVGGLLAAVLAPALLPDWRMLFFVSGLGAVLPLLVVGFAFDESKEWIAHRRLPVRAAEKGGPRQVFDRALLRVTLFGTLLATFALIGWWGTSTWLPTFLGADHGLSVSEIATFMIVLNLGNFAGYNVFGYLADRHGTGASWRPRSSEAEFSSL
;
A
#
# COMPACT_ATOMS: atom_id res chain seq x y z
N MET A 1 -22.91 9.25 10.33
CA MET A 1 -21.64 8.63 10.79
C MET A 1 -21.76 7.11 10.70
N SER A 2 -20.65 6.41 10.46
CA SER A 2 -20.58 4.95 10.47
C SER A 2 -20.93 4.36 11.84
N SER A 3 -21.46 3.14 11.85
CA SER A 3 -21.71 2.40 13.10
C SER A 3 -20.38 1.93 13.73
N THR A 4 -20.39 1.63 15.04
CA THR A 4 -19.18 1.09 15.70
C THR A 4 -18.73 -0.22 15.06
N SER A 5 -19.65 -1.11 14.70
CA SER A 5 -19.33 -2.38 14.03
C SER A 5 -18.66 -2.13 12.67
N GLU A 6 -19.23 -1.25 11.86
CA GLU A 6 -18.73 -0.89 10.52
C GLU A 6 -17.29 -0.35 10.59
N ARG A 7 -16.96 0.46 11.60
CA ARG A 7 -15.59 0.99 11.81
C ARG A 7 -14.56 -0.11 12.01
N TRP A 8 -14.88 -1.09 12.85
CA TRP A 8 -13.98 -2.21 13.14
C TRP A 8 -13.88 -3.19 11.99
N THR A 9 -14.98 -3.43 11.27
CA THR A 9 -14.98 -4.24 10.05
C THR A 9 -14.08 -3.61 8.97
N VAL A 10 -14.24 -2.31 8.71
CA VAL A 10 -13.40 -1.59 7.74
C VAL A 10 -11.95 -1.59 8.18
N LEU A 11 -11.66 -1.34 9.47
CA LEU A 11 -10.29 -1.34 9.99
C LEU A 11 -9.63 -2.72 9.84
N GLY A 12 -10.30 -3.79 10.28
CA GLY A 12 -9.79 -5.16 10.21
C GLY A 12 -9.61 -5.67 8.78
N GLY A 13 -10.59 -5.41 7.89
CA GLY A 13 -10.46 -5.78 6.49
C GLY A 13 -9.40 -4.96 5.75
N SER A 14 -9.22 -3.69 6.11
CA SER A 14 -8.16 -2.83 5.55
C SER A 14 -6.78 -3.28 6.01
N PHE A 15 -6.65 -3.63 7.29
CA PHE A 15 -5.44 -4.25 7.85
C PHE A 15 -5.09 -5.52 7.07
N LEU A 16 -6.07 -6.40 6.86
CA LEU A 16 -5.89 -7.65 6.12
C LEU A 16 -5.51 -7.40 4.65
N ALA A 17 -6.19 -6.49 3.96
CA ALA A 17 -5.87 -6.14 2.57
C ALA A 17 -4.44 -5.62 2.42
N TYR A 18 -4.01 -4.71 3.30
CA TYR A 18 -2.66 -4.15 3.26
C TYR A 18 -1.58 -5.13 3.75
N MET A 19 -1.95 -6.10 4.60
CA MET A 19 -1.05 -7.20 4.99
C MET A 19 -0.71 -8.09 3.80
N PHE A 20 -1.70 -8.43 2.97
CA PHE A 20 -1.49 -9.24 1.76
C PHE A 20 -0.77 -8.47 0.65
N ASP A 21 -1.00 -7.15 0.55
CA ASP A 21 -0.20 -6.26 -0.31
C ASP A 21 1.28 -6.30 0.07
N ALA A 22 1.61 -6.19 1.36
CA ALA A 22 2.98 -6.28 1.84
C ALA A 22 3.59 -7.69 1.71
N LEU A 23 2.79 -8.74 1.89
CA LEU A 23 3.20 -10.13 1.63
C LEU A 23 3.69 -10.29 0.18
N GLU A 24 2.95 -9.77 -0.80
CA GLU A 24 3.31 -9.87 -2.23
C GLU A 24 4.69 -9.25 -2.53
N LEU A 25 4.95 -8.07 -1.96
CA LEU A 25 6.22 -7.38 -2.14
C LEU A 25 7.37 -8.17 -1.50
N ALA A 26 7.13 -8.74 -0.31
CA ALA A 26 8.15 -9.48 0.44
C ALA A 26 8.52 -10.82 -0.22
N ILE A 27 7.55 -11.57 -0.78
CA ILE A 27 7.85 -12.86 -1.42
C ILE A 27 8.79 -12.74 -2.62
N LEU A 28 8.82 -11.60 -3.33
CA LEU A 28 9.79 -11.40 -4.41
C LEU A 28 11.21 -11.52 -3.86
N ALA A 29 11.50 -10.77 -2.81
CA ALA A 29 12.84 -10.64 -2.26
C ALA A 29 13.34 -12.01 -1.78
N LEU A 30 12.45 -12.81 -1.19
CA LEU A 30 12.75 -14.17 -0.70
C LEU A 30 12.89 -15.20 -1.82
N ALA A 31 12.05 -15.10 -2.87
CA ALA A 31 12.07 -16.03 -4.00
C ALA A 31 13.20 -15.73 -5.00
N LEU A 32 13.68 -14.49 -5.07
CA LEU A 32 14.57 -14.03 -6.13
C LEU A 32 15.83 -14.89 -6.32
N PRO A 33 16.54 -15.35 -5.27
CA PRO A 33 17.69 -16.25 -5.45
C PRO A 33 17.33 -17.53 -6.21
N HIS A 34 16.21 -18.16 -5.86
CA HIS A 34 15.73 -19.40 -6.48
C HIS A 34 15.22 -19.18 -7.91
N ILE A 35 14.55 -18.05 -8.19
CA ILE A 35 14.16 -17.68 -9.56
C ILE A 35 15.40 -17.49 -10.44
N ARG A 36 16.44 -16.84 -9.90
CA ARG A 36 17.69 -16.59 -10.62
C ARG A 36 18.44 -17.88 -10.91
N GLU A 37 18.47 -18.82 -9.96
CA GLU A 37 19.06 -20.13 -10.15
C GLU A 37 18.29 -20.97 -11.18
N ASP A 38 16.96 -21.01 -11.08
CA ASP A 38 16.08 -21.77 -11.98
C ASP A 38 16.10 -21.26 -13.44
N LEU A 39 16.16 -19.94 -13.62
CA LEU A 39 16.09 -19.31 -14.95
C LEU A 39 17.43 -18.75 -15.46
N GLY A 40 18.52 -18.91 -14.70
CA GLY A 40 19.85 -18.41 -15.06
C GLY A 40 19.95 -16.88 -15.13
N LEU A 41 19.20 -16.15 -14.30
CA LEU A 41 19.12 -14.68 -14.38
C LEU A 41 20.28 -13.97 -13.70
N SER A 42 20.76 -12.92 -14.36
CA SER A 42 21.69 -11.95 -13.78
C SER A 42 21.09 -11.18 -12.61
N LEU A 43 21.94 -10.53 -11.81
CA LEU A 43 21.49 -9.62 -10.75
C LEU A 43 20.66 -8.46 -11.31
N ALA A 44 21.05 -7.93 -12.48
CA ALA A 44 20.35 -6.84 -13.14
C ALA A 44 18.92 -7.25 -13.54
N GLU A 45 18.76 -8.43 -14.14
CA GLU A 45 17.43 -8.98 -14.47
C GLU A 45 16.58 -9.20 -13.23
N GLY A 46 17.17 -9.69 -12.13
CA GLY A 46 16.47 -9.80 -10.86
C GLY A 46 15.95 -8.45 -10.34
N GLY A 47 16.79 -7.41 -10.41
CA GLY A 47 16.39 -6.04 -10.06
C GLY A 47 15.30 -5.47 -10.96
N LEU A 48 15.28 -5.85 -12.25
CA LEU A 48 14.23 -5.44 -13.19
C LEU A 48 12.85 -5.98 -12.81
N LEU A 49 12.76 -7.19 -12.22
CA LEU A 49 11.48 -7.74 -11.74
C LEU A 49 10.85 -6.87 -10.63
N ALA A 50 11.66 -6.44 -9.67
CA ALA A 50 11.23 -5.53 -8.61
C ALA A 50 10.86 -4.15 -9.19
N THR A 51 11.70 -3.64 -10.10
CA THR A 51 11.49 -2.35 -10.78
C THR A 51 10.17 -2.34 -11.55
N ALA A 52 9.86 -3.40 -12.30
CA ALA A 52 8.61 -3.52 -13.04
C ALA A 52 7.38 -3.43 -12.11
N THR A 53 7.44 -4.08 -10.94
CA THR A 53 6.39 -4.01 -9.91
C THR A 53 6.21 -2.57 -9.42
N LEU A 54 7.30 -1.87 -9.09
CA LEU A 54 7.27 -0.48 -8.62
C LEU A 54 6.75 0.49 -9.67
N ILE A 55 7.11 0.30 -10.95
CA ILE A 55 6.55 1.10 -12.05
C ILE A 55 5.03 0.87 -12.15
N GLY A 56 4.57 -0.39 -12.04
CA GLY A 56 3.15 -0.71 -11.97
C GLY A 56 2.43 -0.01 -10.82
N ILE A 57 3.01 0.00 -9.62
CA ILE A 57 2.49 0.72 -8.44
C ILE A 57 2.40 2.22 -8.72
N GLY A 58 3.43 2.81 -9.33
CA GLY A 58 3.45 4.23 -9.69
C GLY A 58 2.35 4.59 -10.68
N VAL A 59 2.17 3.79 -11.73
CA VAL A 59 1.11 4.00 -12.74
C VAL A 59 -0.27 3.87 -12.12
N SER A 60 -0.48 2.85 -11.28
CA SER A 60 -1.78 2.58 -10.65
C SER A 60 -2.18 3.60 -9.60
N SER A 61 -1.23 4.18 -8.88
CA SER A 61 -1.50 5.25 -7.90
C SER A 61 -2.31 6.40 -8.50
N ILE A 62 -2.13 6.71 -9.79
CA ILE A 62 -2.88 7.75 -10.50
C ILE A 62 -4.23 7.22 -11.04
N THR A 63 -4.24 6.01 -11.60
CA THR A 63 -5.42 5.47 -12.29
C THR A 63 -6.45 4.90 -11.32
N LEU A 64 -6.03 4.10 -10.34
CA LEU A 64 -6.91 3.50 -9.34
C LEU A 64 -7.43 4.52 -8.32
N GLY A 65 -6.69 5.60 -8.03
CA GLY A 65 -7.22 6.74 -7.27
C GLY A 65 -8.46 7.34 -7.94
N ARG A 66 -8.38 7.59 -9.26
CA ARG A 66 -9.54 8.07 -10.05
C ARG A 66 -10.68 7.07 -10.10
N ILE A 67 -10.37 5.77 -10.18
CA ILE A 67 -11.40 4.72 -10.14
C ILE A 67 -12.10 4.73 -8.78
N ALA A 68 -11.34 4.88 -7.69
CA ALA A 68 -11.89 4.97 -6.34
C ALA A 68 -12.79 6.21 -6.19
N ASP A 69 -12.39 7.35 -6.74
CA ASP A 69 -13.18 8.58 -6.69
C ASP A 69 -14.44 8.48 -7.55
N ARG A 70 -14.37 7.83 -8.71
CA ARG A 70 -15.48 7.78 -9.67
C ARG A 70 -16.47 6.64 -9.43
N TYR A 71 -15.98 5.47 -9.08
CA TYR A 71 -16.77 4.24 -9.01
C TYR A 71 -17.00 3.73 -7.59
N GLY A 72 -16.31 4.31 -6.59
CA GLY A 72 -16.47 3.96 -5.18
C GLY A 72 -15.21 3.33 -4.60
N ARG A 73 -15.04 3.50 -3.29
CA ARG A 73 -13.89 3.00 -2.54
C ARG A 73 -13.88 1.47 -2.55
N LYS A 74 -15.06 0.84 -2.35
CA LYS A 74 -15.21 -0.62 -2.29
C LYS A 74 -14.70 -1.27 -3.56
N ARG A 75 -15.20 -0.78 -4.68
CA ARG A 75 -14.95 -1.35 -6.00
C ARG A 75 -13.49 -1.20 -6.39
N ALA A 76 -12.88 -0.05 -6.11
CA ALA A 76 -11.47 0.15 -6.36
C ALA A 76 -10.60 -0.82 -5.54
N LEU A 77 -10.88 -0.99 -4.24
CA LEU A 77 -10.13 -1.92 -3.39
C LEU A 77 -10.30 -3.37 -3.87
N MET A 78 -11.52 -3.80 -4.20
CA MET A 78 -11.77 -5.14 -4.75
C MET A 78 -11.06 -5.37 -6.08
N MET A 79 -11.10 -4.38 -6.99
CA MET A 79 -10.38 -4.46 -8.27
C MET A 79 -8.88 -4.60 -8.05
N SER A 80 -8.31 -3.80 -7.15
CA SER A 80 -6.89 -3.92 -6.77
C SER A 80 -6.54 -5.31 -6.27
N LEU A 81 -7.30 -5.83 -5.30
CA LEU A 81 -7.10 -7.16 -4.71
C LEU A 81 -7.21 -8.28 -5.75
N ALA A 82 -8.21 -8.20 -6.63
CA ALA A 82 -8.39 -9.17 -7.71
C ALA A 82 -7.25 -9.11 -8.74
N VAL A 83 -6.86 -7.91 -9.17
CA VAL A 83 -5.81 -7.71 -10.17
C VAL A 83 -4.46 -8.20 -9.66
N PHE A 84 -4.02 -7.75 -8.48
CA PHE A 84 -2.72 -8.21 -7.98
C PHE A 84 -2.78 -9.71 -7.63
N GLY A 85 -3.83 -10.19 -6.97
CA GLY A 85 -3.96 -11.60 -6.60
C GLY A 85 -3.92 -12.52 -7.81
N MET A 86 -4.65 -12.19 -8.88
CA MET A 86 -4.68 -12.95 -10.12
C MET A 86 -3.30 -12.98 -10.80
N PHE A 87 -2.66 -11.82 -10.99
CA PHE A 87 -1.38 -11.77 -11.69
C PHE A 87 -0.23 -12.35 -10.86
N THR A 88 -0.24 -12.17 -9.54
CA THR A 88 0.71 -12.83 -8.63
C THR A 88 0.55 -14.35 -8.68
N THR A 89 -0.69 -14.87 -8.71
CA THR A 89 -0.93 -16.31 -8.86
C THR A 89 -0.43 -16.82 -10.22
N ALA A 90 -0.65 -16.05 -11.29
CA ALA A 90 -0.23 -16.41 -12.64
C ALA A 90 1.30 -16.52 -12.81
N ILE A 91 2.10 -15.88 -11.95
CA ILE A 91 3.56 -16.00 -11.95
C ILE A 91 4.00 -17.46 -11.74
N ALA A 92 3.22 -18.26 -11.02
CA ALA A 92 3.51 -19.68 -10.81
C ALA A 92 3.58 -20.48 -12.12
N ALA A 93 2.84 -20.05 -13.16
CA ALA A 93 2.83 -20.70 -14.46
C ALA A 93 3.79 -20.03 -15.47
N ALA A 94 4.62 -19.07 -15.03
CA ALA A 94 5.46 -18.31 -15.94
C ALA A 94 6.62 -19.17 -16.48
N PRO A 95 6.81 -19.23 -17.81
CA PRO A 95 7.85 -20.05 -18.44
C PRO A 95 9.23 -19.39 -18.43
N GLY A 96 9.33 -18.09 -18.16
CA GLY A 96 10.62 -17.39 -18.16
C GLY A 96 10.53 -15.90 -17.84
N PHE A 97 11.70 -15.25 -17.87
CA PHE A 97 11.92 -13.88 -17.43
C PHE A 97 10.89 -12.87 -17.94
N TRP A 98 10.68 -12.77 -19.25
CA TRP A 98 9.79 -11.76 -19.83
C TRP A 98 8.34 -11.90 -19.39
N THR A 99 7.88 -13.14 -19.17
CA THR A 99 6.52 -13.38 -18.66
C THR A 99 6.43 -12.92 -17.21
N ILE A 100 7.43 -13.26 -16.38
CA ILE A 100 7.48 -12.81 -14.98
C ILE A 100 7.54 -11.28 -14.92
N LEU A 101 8.37 -10.63 -15.74
CA LEU A 101 8.51 -9.18 -15.81
C LEU A 101 7.18 -8.49 -16.14
N LEU A 102 6.45 -9.00 -17.13
CA LEU A 102 5.13 -8.49 -17.49
C LEU A 102 4.12 -8.70 -16.35
N LEU A 103 4.06 -9.92 -15.80
CA LEU A 103 3.15 -10.25 -14.70
C LEU A 103 3.45 -9.42 -13.45
N ARG A 104 4.72 -9.09 -13.19
CA ARG A 104 5.15 -8.17 -12.12
C ARG A 104 4.66 -6.75 -12.33
N PHE A 105 4.79 -6.24 -13.55
CA PHE A 105 4.22 -4.94 -13.88
C PHE A 105 2.69 -4.93 -13.68
N LEU A 106 2.01 -5.98 -14.14
CA LEU A 106 0.55 -6.12 -14.03
C LEU A 106 0.07 -6.33 -12.59
N SER A 107 0.79 -7.08 -11.76
CA SER A 107 0.48 -7.20 -10.33
C SER A 107 0.70 -5.86 -9.62
N GLY A 108 1.77 -5.15 -9.97
CA GLY A 108 2.03 -3.77 -9.53
C GLY A 108 0.89 -2.81 -9.83
N LEU A 109 0.21 -2.96 -10.97
CA LEU A 109 -0.99 -2.17 -11.28
C LEU A 109 -2.14 -2.42 -10.29
N GLY A 110 -2.24 -3.59 -9.67
CA GLY A 110 -3.23 -3.86 -8.62
C GLY A 110 -2.84 -3.26 -7.27
N LEU A 111 -1.57 -3.42 -6.88
CA LEU A 111 -1.03 -3.02 -5.57
C LEU A 111 -1.20 -1.52 -5.27
N GLY A 112 -0.91 -0.63 -6.24
CA GLY A 112 -0.94 0.82 -5.98
C GLY A 112 -2.31 1.37 -5.58
N GLY A 113 -3.42 0.70 -5.92
CA GLY A 113 -4.75 1.11 -5.50
C GLY A 113 -5.13 0.70 -4.07
N VAL A 114 -4.47 -0.32 -3.50
CA VAL A 114 -4.77 -0.80 -2.14
C VAL A 114 -4.50 0.30 -1.12
N TRP A 115 -3.34 0.95 -1.21
CA TRP A 115 -2.91 1.93 -0.21
C TRP A 115 -3.81 3.16 -0.16
N SER A 116 -4.17 3.70 -1.33
CA SER A 116 -5.09 4.84 -1.44
C SER A 116 -6.51 4.49 -0.99
N ALA A 117 -7.02 3.32 -1.39
CA ALA A 117 -8.36 2.90 -1.03
C ALA A 117 -8.49 2.61 0.47
N VAL A 118 -7.51 1.92 1.08
CA VAL A 118 -7.45 1.66 2.53
C VAL A 118 -7.41 2.97 3.31
N SER A 119 -6.52 3.89 2.94
CA SER A 119 -6.38 5.16 3.64
C SER A 119 -7.67 5.98 3.57
N ALA A 120 -8.28 6.06 2.39
CA ALA A 120 -9.56 6.76 2.21
C ALA A 120 -10.68 6.10 3.03
N TYR A 121 -10.82 4.78 2.97
CA TYR A 121 -11.85 4.05 3.71
C TYR A 121 -11.76 4.28 5.21
N VAL A 122 -10.56 4.16 5.77
CA VAL A 122 -10.36 4.32 7.21
C VAL A 122 -10.64 5.76 7.63
N VAL A 123 -10.15 6.75 6.88
CA VAL A 123 -10.41 8.18 7.12
C VAL A 123 -11.90 8.51 7.05
N GLU A 124 -12.60 8.02 6.02
CA GLU A 124 -14.01 8.32 5.80
C GLU A 124 -14.93 7.59 6.81
N THR A 125 -14.46 6.47 7.37
CA THR A 125 -15.23 5.68 8.34
C THR A 125 -14.98 6.12 9.79
N TRP A 126 -13.80 6.63 10.14
CA TRP A 126 -13.44 6.98 11.51
C TRP A 126 -13.62 8.47 11.84
N PRO A 127 -14.00 8.81 13.09
CA PRO A 127 -14.15 10.21 13.51
C PRO A 127 -12.82 10.95 13.45
N GLN A 128 -12.85 12.25 13.12
CA GLN A 128 -11.66 13.06 12.86
C GLN A 128 -10.53 12.90 13.89
N ARG A 129 -10.88 12.87 15.19
CA ARG A 129 -9.94 12.73 16.32
C ARG A 129 -9.21 11.37 16.42
N LEU A 130 -9.62 10.37 15.64
CA LEU A 130 -9.07 9.01 15.62
C LEU A 130 -8.57 8.59 14.23
N ARG A 131 -8.63 9.50 13.23
CA ARG A 131 -8.29 9.16 11.84
C ARG A 131 -6.81 8.80 11.71
N GLY A 132 -5.91 9.50 12.39
CA GLY A 132 -4.49 9.21 12.39
C GLY A 132 -4.19 7.85 13.00
N ARG A 133 -4.71 7.55 14.20
CA ARG A 133 -4.55 6.25 14.85
C ARG A 133 -5.11 5.11 14.03
N ALA A 134 -6.33 5.24 13.50
CA ALA A 134 -6.94 4.18 12.71
C ALA A 134 -6.18 3.92 11.41
N THR A 135 -5.77 4.97 10.70
CA THR A 135 -5.01 4.84 9.45
C THR A 135 -3.66 4.19 9.71
N CYS A 136 -2.90 4.67 10.71
CA CYS A 136 -1.60 4.09 11.03
C CYS A 136 -1.70 2.65 11.54
N PHE A 137 -2.75 2.30 12.30
CA PHE A 137 -2.98 0.92 12.69
C PHE A 137 -3.20 0.02 11.47
N ALA A 138 -4.03 0.44 10.50
CA ALA A 138 -4.23 -0.30 9.25
C ALA A 138 -2.90 -0.47 8.48
N LEU A 139 -2.08 0.60 8.38
CA LEU A 139 -0.80 0.55 7.68
C LEU A 139 0.29 -0.24 8.42
N SER A 140 0.16 -0.37 9.75
CA SER A 140 1.07 -1.21 10.55
C SER A 140 0.98 -2.70 10.21
N SER A 141 0.02 -3.12 9.38
CA SER A 141 -0.03 -4.51 8.89
C SER A 141 1.07 -4.86 7.89
N SER A 142 1.78 -3.87 7.31
CA SER A 142 2.88 -4.10 6.38
C SER A 142 3.99 -5.03 6.93
N PRO A 143 4.61 -4.76 8.11
CA PRO A 143 5.58 -5.69 8.71
C PRO A 143 4.97 -7.06 9.04
N VAL A 144 3.67 -7.15 9.31
CA VAL A 144 2.98 -8.43 9.53
C VAL A 144 2.91 -9.24 8.23
N GLY A 145 2.68 -8.60 7.09
CA GLY A 145 2.76 -9.22 5.77
C GLY A 145 4.16 -9.77 5.46
N GLY A 146 5.20 -9.01 5.81
CA GLY A 146 6.58 -9.47 5.71
C GLY A 146 6.89 -10.69 6.60
N LEU A 147 6.40 -10.71 7.84
CA LEU A 147 6.51 -11.87 8.73
C LEU A 147 5.77 -13.08 8.17
N LEU A 148 4.58 -12.89 7.60
CA LEU A 148 3.84 -13.96 6.94
C LEU A 148 4.63 -14.54 5.75
N ALA A 149 5.30 -13.68 4.97
CA ALA A 149 6.20 -14.12 3.90
C ALA A 149 7.34 -14.98 4.44
N ALA A 150 7.95 -14.56 5.57
CA ALA A 150 9.03 -15.29 6.22
C ALA A 150 8.60 -16.63 6.82
N VAL A 151 7.31 -16.82 7.12
CA VAL A 151 6.75 -18.12 7.54
C VAL A 151 6.46 -19.01 6.32
N LEU A 152 5.93 -18.44 5.23
CA LEU A 152 5.59 -19.21 4.02
C LEU A 152 6.84 -19.64 3.24
N ALA A 153 7.86 -18.79 3.16
CA ALA A 153 9.03 -19.04 2.32
C ALA A 153 9.80 -20.31 2.70
N PRO A 154 10.15 -20.61 3.97
CA PRO A 154 10.83 -21.85 4.34
C PRO A 154 10.03 -23.13 4.02
N ALA A 155 8.69 -23.04 4.00
CA ALA A 155 7.83 -24.18 3.74
C ALA A 155 7.64 -24.48 2.25
N LEU A 156 7.83 -23.48 1.39
CA LEU A 156 7.51 -23.57 -0.04
C LEU A 156 8.76 -23.47 -0.94
N LEU A 157 9.82 -22.80 -0.50
CA LEU A 157 11.09 -22.77 -1.24
C LEU A 157 11.81 -24.13 -1.16
N PRO A 158 12.52 -24.56 -2.21
CA PRO A 158 12.94 -23.79 -3.39
C PRO A 158 11.87 -23.62 -4.48
N ASP A 159 10.67 -24.20 -4.33
CA ASP A 159 9.58 -24.05 -5.29
C ASP A 159 8.94 -22.64 -5.20
N TRP A 160 9.63 -21.70 -5.84
CA TRP A 160 9.17 -20.31 -5.93
C TRP A 160 7.82 -20.19 -6.64
N ARG A 161 7.50 -21.09 -7.58
CA ARG A 161 6.21 -21.07 -8.28
C ARG A 161 5.08 -21.34 -7.29
N MET A 162 5.23 -22.33 -6.42
CA MET A 162 4.23 -22.62 -5.38
C MET A 162 4.12 -21.47 -4.36
N LEU A 163 5.23 -20.81 -4.02
CA LEU A 163 5.19 -19.61 -3.15
C LEU A 163 4.34 -18.48 -3.75
N PHE A 164 4.50 -18.19 -5.05
CA PHE A 164 3.67 -17.21 -5.75
C PHE A 164 2.21 -17.64 -5.87
N PHE A 165 1.97 -18.92 -6.16
CA PHE A 165 0.62 -19.48 -6.24
C PHE A 165 -0.14 -19.32 -4.93
N VAL A 166 0.43 -19.79 -3.82
CA VAL A 166 -0.20 -19.74 -2.48
C VAL A 166 -0.43 -18.29 -2.04
N SER A 167 0.58 -17.43 -2.22
CA SER A 167 0.49 -16.03 -1.78
C SER A 167 -0.51 -15.22 -2.62
N GLY A 168 -0.49 -15.41 -3.94
CA GLY A 168 -1.44 -14.77 -4.85
C GLY A 168 -2.87 -15.25 -4.62
N LEU A 169 -3.07 -16.56 -4.45
CA LEU A 169 -4.39 -17.13 -4.13
C LEU A 169 -4.88 -16.67 -2.77
N GLY A 170 -3.96 -16.46 -1.81
CA GLY A 170 -4.27 -15.90 -0.50
C GLY A 170 -4.95 -14.54 -0.55
N ALA A 171 -4.74 -13.73 -1.61
CA ALA A 171 -5.43 -12.46 -1.82
C ALA A 171 -6.95 -12.61 -2.00
N VAL A 172 -7.45 -13.81 -2.29
CA VAL A 172 -8.89 -14.11 -2.28
C VAL A 172 -9.48 -13.86 -0.90
N LEU A 173 -8.75 -14.12 0.19
CA LEU A 173 -9.25 -13.89 1.54
C LEU A 173 -9.63 -12.43 1.80
N PRO A 174 -8.72 -11.43 1.68
CA PRO A 174 -9.11 -10.02 1.81
C PRO A 174 -10.11 -9.58 0.75
N LEU A 175 -10.08 -10.15 -0.47
CA LEU A 175 -11.08 -9.85 -1.50
C LEU A 175 -12.50 -10.24 -1.06
N LEU A 176 -12.68 -11.43 -0.48
CA LEU A 176 -13.98 -11.89 0.05
C LEU A 176 -14.40 -11.06 1.27
N VAL A 177 -13.47 -10.76 2.18
CA VAL A 177 -13.76 -9.91 3.34
C VAL A 177 -14.24 -8.54 2.90
N VAL A 178 -13.55 -7.88 1.97
CA VAL A 178 -13.99 -6.58 1.43
C VAL A 178 -15.31 -6.75 0.66
N GLY A 179 -15.43 -7.78 -0.17
CA GLY A 179 -16.61 -8.03 -0.98
C GLY A 179 -17.90 -8.19 -0.17
N PHE A 180 -17.84 -8.93 0.93
CA PHE A 180 -19.02 -9.26 1.73
C PHE A 180 -19.22 -8.38 2.97
N ALA A 181 -18.14 -7.89 3.59
CA ALA A 181 -18.24 -7.18 4.86
C ALA A 181 -18.21 -5.65 4.73
N PHE A 182 -17.76 -5.10 3.60
CA PHE A 182 -17.69 -3.65 3.43
C PHE A 182 -18.96 -3.11 2.80
N ASP A 183 -19.49 -2.05 3.38
CA ASP A 183 -20.39 -1.14 2.68
C ASP A 183 -19.59 -0.10 1.89
N GLU A 184 -20.24 0.53 0.90
CA GLU A 184 -19.63 1.67 0.23
C GLU A 184 -19.54 2.86 1.19
N SER A 185 -18.47 3.65 1.07
CA SER A 185 -18.24 4.78 1.98
C SER A 185 -19.41 5.77 1.96
N LYS A 186 -19.95 6.07 3.14
CA LYS A 186 -21.02 7.04 3.33
C LYS A 186 -20.59 8.45 2.91
N GLU A 187 -19.32 8.79 3.11
CA GLU A 187 -18.73 10.08 2.72
C GLU A 187 -18.62 10.16 1.19
N TRP A 188 -18.18 9.08 0.53
CA TRP A 188 -18.19 8.99 -0.94
C TRP A 188 -19.60 9.10 -1.53
N ILE A 189 -20.59 8.41 -0.94
CA ILE A 189 -22.00 8.51 -1.36
C ILE A 189 -22.52 9.94 -1.20
N ALA A 190 -22.19 10.60 -0.08
CA ALA A 190 -22.62 11.98 0.17
C ALA A 190 -22.01 12.95 -0.86
N HIS A 191 -20.71 12.83 -1.13
CA HIS A 191 -20.03 13.66 -2.15
C HIS A 191 -20.61 13.45 -3.55
N ARG A 192 -21.03 12.23 -3.91
CA ARG A 192 -21.64 11.95 -5.22
C ARG A 192 -23.06 12.49 -5.38
N ARG A 193 -23.77 12.74 -4.28
CA ARG A 193 -25.14 13.30 -4.29
C ARG A 193 -25.16 14.82 -4.45
N LEU A 194 -24.02 15.49 -4.32
CA LEU A 194 -23.93 16.93 -4.58
C LEU A 194 -24.10 17.22 -6.08
N PRO A 195 -24.83 18.27 -6.47
CA PRO A 195 -25.03 18.62 -7.88
C PRO A 195 -23.67 18.82 -8.57
N VAL A 196 -23.54 18.34 -9.82
CA VAL A 196 -22.31 18.40 -10.64
C VAL A 196 -21.71 19.82 -10.77
N ARG A 197 -22.49 20.88 -10.50
CA ARG A 197 -22.02 22.27 -10.45
C ARG A 197 -21.22 22.64 -9.18
N ALA A 198 -21.36 21.89 -8.08
CA ALA A 198 -20.61 22.07 -6.83
C ALA A 198 -19.45 21.07 -6.67
N ALA A 199 -19.40 20.02 -7.50
CA ALA A 199 -18.20 19.19 -7.64
C ALA A 199 -17.15 20.01 -8.40
N GLU A 200 -16.19 20.59 -7.67
CA GLU A 200 -15.07 21.30 -8.26
C GLU A 200 -14.50 20.51 -9.45
N LYS A 201 -14.21 21.22 -10.55
CA LYS A 201 -13.61 20.69 -11.79
C LYS A 201 -12.14 20.29 -11.57
N GLY A 202 -11.87 19.54 -10.52
CA GLY A 202 -10.52 19.18 -10.11
C GLY A 202 -9.98 17.95 -10.80
N GLY A 203 -9.39 18.16 -11.98
CA GLY A 203 -8.50 17.17 -12.55
C GLY A 203 -7.19 17.10 -11.76
N PRO A 204 -6.41 16.00 -11.86
CA PRO A 204 -5.11 15.88 -11.18
C PRO A 204 -4.07 16.91 -11.65
N ARG A 205 -4.39 17.71 -12.68
CA ARG A 205 -3.59 18.87 -13.07
C ARG A 205 -3.68 20.03 -12.08
N GLN A 206 -4.74 20.11 -11.27
CA GLN A 206 -4.89 21.17 -10.26
C GLN A 206 -3.80 21.14 -9.20
N VAL A 207 -3.26 19.95 -8.93
CA VAL A 207 -2.13 19.79 -8.00
C VAL A 207 -0.89 20.54 -8.53
N PHE A 208 -0.83 20.84 -9.83
CA PHE A 208 0.22 21.65 -10.46
C PHE A 208 -0.19 23.11 -10.72
N ASP A 209 -1.38 23.54 -10.28
CA ASP A 209 -1.77 24.95 -10.37
C ASP A 209 -0.84 25.81 -9.53
N ARG A 210 -0.59 27.06 -9.96
CA ARG A 210 0.38 27.97 -9.31
C ARG A 210 0.18 28.10 -7.80
N ALA A 211 -1.07 27.99 -7.32
CA ALA A 211 -1.41 28.06 -5.91
C ALA A 211 -0.87 26.87 -5.10
N LEU A 212 -0.83 25.68 -5.68
CA LEU A 212 -0.40 24.44 -5.02
C LEU A 212 1.01 23.99 -5.46
N LEU A 213 1.53 24.49 -6.58
CA LEU A 213 2.76 24.02 -7.21
C LEU A 213 3.95 23.96 -6.24
N ARG A 214 4.13 24.95 -5.37
CA ARG A 214 5.22 24.93 -4.36
C ARG A 214 5.06 23.79 -3.36
N VAL A 215 3.84 23.58 -2.85
CA VAL A 215 3.52 22.50 -1.90
C VAL A 215 3.67 21.15 -2.58
N THR A 216 3.19 21.02 -3.82
CA THR A 216 3.29 19.82 -4.63
C THR A 216 4.74 19.46 -4.93
N LEU A 217 5.55 20.40 -5.40
CA LEU A 217 6.97 20.16 -5.70
C LEU A 217 7.73 19.78 -4.43
N PHE A 218 7.58 20.57 -3.36
CA PHE A 218 8.28 20.29 -2.11
C PHE A 218 7.83 18.98 -1.47
N GLY A 219 6.52 18.72 -1.42
CA GLY A 219 5.95 17.49 -0.89
C GLY A 219 6.35 16.25 -1.70
N THR A 220 6.35 16.35 -3.03
CA THR A 220 6.81 15.26 -3.93
C THR A 220 8.29 15.01 -3.75
N LEU A 221 9.11 16.06 -3.67
CA LEU A 221 10.56 15.93 -3.45
C LEU A 221 10.85 15.26 -2.10
N LEU A 222 10.20 15.74 -1.03
CA LEU A 222 10.34 15.18 0.31
C LEU A 222 9.90 13.70 0.34
N ALA A 223 8.74 13.38 -0.24
CA ALA A 223 8.25 12.00 -0.34
C ALA A 223 9.22 11.11 -1.15
N THR A 224 9.80 11.64 -2.23
CA THR A 224 10.77 10.92 -3.07
C THR A 224 12.03 10.60 -2.28
N PHE A 225 12.62 11.57 -1.57
CA PHE A 225 13.79 11.32 -0.72
C PHE A 225 13.49 10.33 0.40
N ALA A 226 12.32 10.45 1.05
CA ALA A 226 11.90 9.52 2.09
C ALA A 226 11.75 8.09 1.55
N LEU A 227 11.12 7.92 0.38
CA LEU A 227 10.93 6.61 -0.25
C LEU A 227 12.24 6.02 -0.78
N ILE A 228 13.13 6.83 -1.36
CA ILE A 228 14.47 6.37 -1.77
C ILE A 228 15.27 5.90 -0.55
N GLY A 229 15.26 6.68 0.53
CA GLY A 229 15.90 6.28 1.78
C GLY A 229 15.32 4.97 2.32
N TRP A 230 13.99 4.87 2.38
CA TRP A 230 13.31 3.67 2.86
C TRP A 230 13.60 2.43 2.00
N TRP A 231 13.32 2.48 0.70
CA TRP A 231 13.49 1.34 -0.21
C TRP A 231 14.96 0.98 -0.40
N GLY A 232 15.84 1.97 -0.51
CA GLY A 232 17.28 1.75 -0.62
C GLY A 232 17.84 1.08 0.63
N THR A 233 17.56 1.61 1.82
CA THR A 233 18.04 1.02 3.07
C THR A 233 17.39 -0.35 3.30
N SER A 234 16.06 -0.49 3.22
CA SER A 234 15.40 -1.79 3.48
C SER A 234 15.84 -2.92 2.53
N THR A 235 16.11 -2.61 1.26
CA THR A 235 16.54 -3.61 0.28
C THR A 235 17.97 -4.09 0.52
N TRP A 236 18.90 -3.19 0.86
CA TRP A 236 20.33 -3.50 0.92
C TRP A 236 20.87 -3.71 2.34
N LEU A 237 20.14 -3.30 3.37
CA LEU A 237 20.60 -3.39 4.76
C LEU A 237 20.96 -4.82 5.21
N PRO A 238 20.19 -5.89 4.89
CA PRO A 238 20.60 -7.25 5.26
C PRO A 238 21.94 -7.65 4.62
N THR A 239 22.13 -7.32 3.33
CA THR A 239 23.36 -7.62 2.60
C THR A 239 24.56 -6.83 3.15
N PHE A 240 24.37 -5.54 3.44
CA PHE A 240 25.41 -4.69 4.04
C PHE A 240 25.88 -5.23 5.40
N LEU A 241 24.93 -5.62 6.26
CA LEU A 241 25.22 -6.20 7.57
C LEU A 241 25.99 -7.53 7.48
N GLY A 242 25.68 -8.37 6.49
CA GLY A 242 26.39 -9.64 6.30
C GLY A 242 27.75 -9.49 5.61
N ALA A 243 27.81 -8.75 4.51
CA ALA A 243 29.00 -8.66 3.66
C ALA A 243 30.09 -7.76 4.26
N ASP A 244 29.72 -6.59 4.78
CA ASP A 244 30.70 -5.58 5.21
C ASP A 244 30.99 -5.67 6.72
N HIS A 245 30.03 -6.15 7.51
CA HIS A 245 30.15 -6.28 8.96
C HIS A 245 30.30 -7.72 9.46
N GLY A 246 30.22 -8.71 8.56
CA GLY A 246 30.45 -10.12 8.90
C GLY A 246 29.43 -10.69 9.89
N LEU A 247 28.26 -10.06 10.05
CA LEU A 247 27.23 -10.55 10.97
C LEU A 247 26.70 -11.90 10.49
N SER A 248 26.50 -12.79 11.44
CA SER A 248 25.87 -14.09 11.20
C SER A 248 24.43 -13.93 10.70
N VAL A 249 23.93 -14.95 10.00
CA VAL A 249 22.54 -14.98 9.53
C VAL A 249 21.55 -14.79 10.69
N SER A 250 21.84 -15.34 11.87
CA SER A 250 21.02 -15.16 13.08
C SER A 250 20.99 -13.74 13.61
N GLU A 251 22.12 -13.03 13.57
CA GLU A 251 22.20 -11.63 14.03
C GLU A 251 21.42 -10.71 13.09
N ILE A 252 21.57 -10.91 11.77
CA ILE A 252 20.82 -10.15 10.76
C ILE A 252 19.32 -10.41 10.90
N ALA A 253 18.91 -11.66 11.07
CA ALA A 253 17.51 -12.02 11.29
C ALA A 253 16.94 -11.35 12.56
N THR A 254 17.69 -11.39 13.67
CA THR A 254 17.30 -10.75 14.93
C THR A 254 17.16 -9.24 14.75
N PHE A 255 18.12 -8.60 14.07
CA PHE A 255 18.06 -7.17 13.77
C PHE A 255 16.82 -6.80 12.95
N MET A 256 16.50 -7.59 11.92
CA MET A 256 15.32 -7.36 11.08
C MET A 256 14.01 -7.57 11.83
N ILE A 257 13.94 -8.53 12.75
CA ILE A 257 12.78 -8.71 13.64
C ILE A 257 12.59 -7.47 14.51
N VAL A 258 13.66 -6.98 15.16
CA VAL A 258 13.61 -5.77 15.97
C VAL A 258 13.20 -4.56 15.14
N LEU A 259 13.73 -4.42 13.93
CA LEU A 259 13.38 -3.35 12.99
C LEU A 259 11.89 -3.40 12.61
N ASN A 260 11.33 -4.58 12.32
CA ASN A 260 9.92 -4.73 11.95
C ASN A 260 8.97 -4.49 13.14
N LEU A 261 9.35 -4.93 14.34
CA LEU A 261 8.61 -4.62 15.58
C LEU A 261 8.65 -3.11 15.88
N GLY A 262 9.82 -2.50 15.71
CA GLY A 262 10.01 -1.05 15.80
C GLY A 262 9.17 -0.29 14.77
N ASN A 263 9.08 -0.80 13.54
CA ASN A 263 8.23 -0.24 12.48
C ASN A 263 6.75 -0.33 12.86
N PHE A 264 6.27 -1.50 13.30
CA PHE A 264 4.90 -1.69 13.78
C PHE A 264 4.55 -0.73 14.93
N ALA A 265 5.43 -0.66 15.94
CA ALA A 265 5.24 0.26 17.07
C ALA A 265 5.28 1.73 16.63
N GLY A 266 6.22 2.06 15.73
CA GLY A 266 6.41 3.40 15.17
C GLY A 266 5.17 3.91 14.44
N TYR A 267 4.55 3.12 13.58
CA TYR A 267 3.27 3.47 12.94
C TYR A 267 2.23 3.84 14.00
N ASN A 268 2.05 3.00 15.02
CA ASN A 268 1.02 3.19 16.04
C ASN A 268 1.29 4.40 16.94
N VAL A 269 2.55 4.64 17.32
CA VAL A 269 2.97 5.83 18.05
C VAL A 269 2.76 7.08 17.21
N PHE A 270 3.14 7.06 15.93
CA PHE A 270 2.94 8.18 15.02
C PHE A 270 1.45 8.49 14.83
N GLY A 271 0.60 7.48 14.68
CA GLY A 271 -0.85 7.68 14.60
C GLY A 271 -1.40 8.39 15.85
N TYR A 272 -0.92 8.02 17.04
CA TYR A 272 -1.29 8.70 18.29
C TYR A 272 -0.79 10.16 18.32
N LEU A 273 0.45 10.41 17.93
CA LEU A 273 1.02 11.76 17.88
C LEU A 273 0.32 12.63 16.83
N ALA A 274 -0.01 12.06 15.67
CA ALA A 274 -0.73 12.72 14.59
C ALA A 274 -2.12 13.16 15.05
N ASP A 275 -2.85 12.33 15.78
CA ASP A 275 -4.15 12.71 16.36
C ASP A 275 -3.99 13.75 17.48
N ARG A 276 -2.91 13.69 18.28
CA ARG A 276 -2.65 14.63 19.38
C ARG A 276 -2.25 16.03 18.91
N HIS A 277 -1.43 16.11 17.87
CA HIS A 277 -0.82 17.36 17.39
C HIS A 277 -1.45 17.88 16.08
N GLY A 278 -2.00 17.00 15.24
CA GLY A 278 -2.62 17.36 13.96
C GLY A 278 -4.00 18.00 14.09
N THR A 279 -4.69 17.85 15.22
CA THR A 279 -5.98 18.51 15.50
C THR A 279 -5.83 19.91 16.10
N GLY A 280 -4.61 20.41 16.32
CA GLY A 280 -4.36 21.68 17.00
C GLY A 280 -4.36 22.88 16.06
N ALA A 281 -5.49 23.59 15.95
CA ALA A 281 -5.67 25.01 15.55
C ALA A 281 -5.03 25.60 14.26
N SER A 282 -4.03 24.97 13.66
CA SER A 282 -3.24 25.49 12.53
C SER A 282 -3.82 25.16 11.15
N TRP A 283 -4.74 24.20 11.09
CA TRP A 283 -5.41 23.73 9.87
C TRP A 283 -6.92 23.98 9.91
N ARG A 284 -7.34 25.16 10.40
CA ARG A 284 -8.66 25.68 10.00
C ARG A 284 -8.50 26.18 8.56
N PRO A 285 -9.24 25.66 7.57
CA PRO A 285 -9.39 26.38 6.32
C PRO A 285 -9.85 27.79 6.72
N ARG A 286 -9.15 28.83 6.29
CA ARG A 286 -9.67 30.19 6.42
C ARG A 286 -11.05 30.17 5.75
N SER A 287 -12.08 30.35 6.55
CA SER A 287 -13.48 30.37 6.15
C SER A 287 -13.67 31.34 4.98
N SER A 288 -13.90 30.82 3.78
CA SER A 288 -14.57 31.55 2.71
C SER A 288 -16.10 31.57 2.89
N GLU A 289 -16.61 31.01 4.00
CA GLU A 289 -18.04 31.04 4.35
C GLU A 289 -18.54 32.42 4.85
N ALA A 290 -17.71 33.46 4.84
CA ALA A 290 -18.14 34.81 5.22
C ALA A 290 -18.78 35.63 4.07
N GLU A 291 -18.67 35.21 2.80
CA GLU A 291 -19.20 36.00 1.66
C GLU A 291 -20.57 35.56 1.15
N PHE A 292 -21.14 34.44 1.62
CA PHE A 292 -22.46 33.95 1.17
C PHE A 292 -23.64 34.31 2.09
N SER A 293 -23.46 35.25 3.03
CA SER A 293 -24.55 35.75 3.89
C SER A 293 -25.08 37.13 3.49
N SER A 294 -24.62 37.71 2.38
CA SER A 294 -25.04 39.04 1.92
C SER A 294 -25.36 39.14 0.42
N LEU A 295 -25.89 38.08 -0.18
CA LEU A 295 -26.60 38.09 -1.48
C LEU A 295 -27.78 37.12 -1.43
#